data_AF-A0A1H0TN14-F1
#
_entry.id   AF-A0A1H0TN14-F1
#
_cell.length_a   1.000
_cell.length_b   1.000
_cell.length_c   1.000
_cell.angle_alpha   90.00
_cell.angle_beta   90.00
_cell.angle_gamma   90.00
#
_symmetry.space_group_name_H-M   'P 1'
#
loop_
_entity.id
_entity.type
_entity.pdbx_description
1 polymer ?
#
loop_
_entity_poly.entity_id
_entity_poly.type
_entity_poly.pdbx_seq_one_letter_code
_entity_poly.pdbx_strand_id
1 'polypeptide(L)'
;MDEELQIKKLDALFFLFREEQVGIAKHFIKEMMLGKGFEVSNVEIERYLDQLIDDGYIMLTADDAGTRIYIIKIKGLLFDGYEQQILSRISENTRLETLENSQRANQTLTTWLTVLIAFGTLLAAVYYSIEICNRFSPILHQHDLYWIWEAVPKRKS
;
A
#
# COMPACT_ATOMS: atom_id res chain seq x y z
N MET A 1 -5.47 -11.41 26.08
CA MET A 1 -6.40 -10.72 27.00
C MET A 1 -5.71 -9.62 27.80
N ASP A 2 -4.41 -9.74 28.09
CA ASP A 2 -3.67 -8.73 28.87
C ASP A 2 -3.24 -7.49 28.07
N GLU A 3 -2.92 -7.66 26.78
CA GLU A 3 -2.45 -6.55 25.91
C GLU A 3 -3.50 -5.47 25.65
N GLU A 4 -4.75 -5.86 25.41
CA GLU A 4 -5.85 -4.91 25.18
C GLU A 4 -6.11 -4.04 26.42
N LEU A 5 -6.05 -4.63 27.61
CA LEU A 5 -6.16 -3.90 28.87
C LEU A 5 -4.98 -2.95 29.08
N GLN A 6 -3.76 -3.38 28.70
CA GLN A 6 -2.58 -2.50 28.78
C GLN A 6 -2.66 -1.32 27.81
N ILE A 7 -3.20 -1.51 26.60
CA ILE A 7 -3.46 -0.43 25.64
C ILE A 7 -4.49 0.53 26.23
N LYS A 8 -5.59 0.03 26.80
CA LYS A 8 -6.62 0.87 27.45
C LYS A 8 -6.06 1.68 28.62
N LYS A 9 -5.18 1.09 29.44
CA LYS A 9 -4.48 1.81 30.53
C LYS A 9 -3.55 2.90 29.98
N LEU A 10 -2.81 2.61 28.91
CA LEU A 10 -1.92 3.56 28.25
C LEU A 10 -2.69 4.73 27.63
N ASP A 11 -3.80 4.44 26.94
CA ASP A 11 -4.70 5.44 26.38
C ASP A 11 -5.34 6.28 27.48
N ALA A 12 -5.83 5.66 28.56
CA ALA A 12 -6.36 6.39 29.71
C ALA A 12 -5.32 7.34 30.33
N LEU A 13 -4.08 6.89 30.49
CA LEU A 13 -2.98 7.74 30.97
C LEU A 13 -2.74 8.91 30.02
N PHE A 14 -2.70 8.66 28.71
CA PHE A 14 -2.53 9.69 27.70
C PHE A 14 -3.69 10.71 27.73
N PHE A 15 -4.93 10.26 27.87
CA PHE A 15 -6.11 11.13 27.97
C PHE A 15 -6.08 12.02 29.21
N LEU A 16 -5.50 11.57 30.34
CA LEU A 16 -5.30 12.43 31.51
C LEU A 16 -4.44 13.65 31.18
N PHE A 17 -3.34 13.46 30.43
CA PHE A 17 -2.48 14.56 30.00
C PHE A 17 -3.19 15.51 29.04
N ARG A 18 -4.11 15.00 28.22
CA ARG A 18 -4.91 15.79 27.28
C ARG A 18 -6.00 16.61 27.96
N GLU A 19 -6.65 16.05 28.99
CA GLU A 19 -7.68 16.74 29.77
C GLU A 19 -7.10 17.88 30.61
N GLU A 20 -6.01 17.62 31.34
CA GLU A 20 -5.44 18.60 32.25
C GLU A 20 -4.77 19.77 31.51
N GLN A 21 -4.18 19.55 30.32
CA GLN A 21 -3.41 20.54 29.53
C GLN A 21 -2.27 21.25 30.29
N VAL A 22 -2.07 20.92 31.56
CA VAL A 22 -1.05 21.40 32.48
C VAL A 22 -0.08 20.25 32.78
N GLY A 23 1.15 20.58 33.15
CA GLY A 23 2.14 19.58 33.50
C GLY A 23 1.75 18.78 34.74
N ILE A 24 1.67 17.45 34.62
CA ILE A 24 1.31 16.56 35.72
C ILE A 24 2.57 15.98 36.35
N ALA A 25 2.70 16.06 37.67
CA ALA A 25 3.79 15.41 38.40
C ALA A 25 3.51 13.92 38.59
N LYS A 26 4.56 13.09 38.51
CA LYS A 26 4.46 11.62 38.57
C LYS A 26 3.63 11.09 39.75
N HIS A 27 3.75 11.73 40.91
CA HIS A 27 3.11 11.26 42.14
C HIS A 27 1.58 11.38 42.11
N PHE A 28 1.03 12.31 41.32
CA PHE A 28 -0.43 12.45 41.14
C PHE A 28 -1.00 11.44 40.14
N ILE A 29 -0.20 11.00 39.16
CA ILE A 29 -0.66 10.13 38.07
C ILE A 29 -1.31 8.86 38.59
N LYS A 30 -0.75 8.23 39.63
CA LYS A 30 -1.30 7.00 40.20
C LYS A 30 -2.71 7.19 40.75
N GLU A 31 -2.92 8.29 41.49
CA GLU A 31 -4.22 8.61 42.08
C GLU A 31 -5.24 8.96 40.99
N MET A 32 -4.82 9.72 39.96
CA MET A 32 -5.67 10.06 38.82
C MET A 32 -6.10 8.81 38.02
N MET A 33 -5.18 7.88 37.79
CA MET A 33 -5.47 6.61 37.11
C MET A 33 -6.45 5.74 37.91
N LEU A 34 -6.28 5.70 39.24
CA LEU A 34 -7.22 5.01 40.13
C LEU A 34 -8.62 5.66 40.06
N GLY A 35 -8.69 6.99 40.01
CA GLY A 35 -9.94 7.74 39.83
C GLY A 35 -10.67 7.43 38.51
N LYS A 36 -9.94 7.04 37.46
CA LYS A 36 -10.50 6.56 36.19
C LYS A 36 -10.85 5.05 36.21
N GLY A 37 -10.68 4.38 37.35
CA GLY A 37 -11.00 2.95 37.54
C GLY A 37 -9.90 1.98 37.10
N PHE A 38 -8.68 2.47 36.87
CA PHE A 38 -7.54 1.63 36.49
C PHE A 38 -6.58 1.45 37.67
N GLU A 39 -6.42 0.20 38.12
CA GLU A 39 -5.33 -0.15 39.04
C GLU A 39 -4.03 -0.30 38.25
N VAL A 40 -3.04 0.54 38.58
CA VAL A 40 -1.74 0.60 37.90
C VAL A 40 -0.63 0.67 38.93
N SER A 41 0.38 -0.16 38.76
CA SER A 41 1.61 -0.15 39.57
C SER A 41 2.54 1.01 39.17
N ASN A 42 3.44 1.41 40.08
CA ASN A 42 4.42 2.47 39.77
C ASN A 42 5.33 2.09 38.58
N VAL A 43 5.65 0.80 38.44
CA VAL A 43 6.49 0.27 37.35
C VAL A 43 5.76 0.35 36.02
N GLU A 44 4.46 -0.01 35.99
CA GLU A 44 3.64 0.14 34.77
C GLU A 44 3.52 1.61 34.36
N ILE A 45 3.31 2.53 35.32
CA ILE A 45 3.25 3.97 35.04
C ILE A 45 4.56 4.46 34.43
N GLU A 46 5.71 4.08 35.00
CA GLU A 46 7.02 4.43 34.42
C GLU A 46 7.13 3.94 32.98
N ARG A 47 6.83 2.66 32.74
CA ARG A 47 6.87 2.07 31.40
C ARG A 47 5.98 2.82 30.40
N TYR A 48 4.76 3.19 30.80
CA TYR A 48 3.85 3.94 29.95
C TYR A 48 4.33 5.37 29.69
N LEU A 49 4.91 6.04 30.69
CA LEU A 49 5.49 7.37 30.51
C LEU A 49 6.69 7.34 29.57
N ASP A 50 7.58 6.36 29.72
CA ASP A 50 8.73 6.17 28.83
C ASP A 50 8.25 5.95 27.39
N GLN A 51 7.25 5.09 27.20
CA GLN A 51 6.66 4.85 25.88
C GLN A 51 6.04 6.12 25.27
N LEU A 52 5.28 6.91 26.05
CA LEU A 52 4.69 8.16 25.58
C LEU A 52 5.75 9.24 25.26
N ILE A 53 6.89 9.22 25.96
CA ILE A 53 8.03 10.11 25.69
C ILE A 53 8.74 9.70 24.39
N ASP A 54 9.03 8.41 24.24
CA ASP A 54 9.71 7.86 23.06
C ASP A 54 8.88 8.06 21.79
N ASP A 55 7.57 7.85 21.87
CA ASP A 55 6.65 8.13 20.77
C ASP A 55 6.48 9.64 20.50
N GLY A 56 6.96 10.49 21.42
CA GLY A 56 6.98 11.94 21.30
C GLY A 56 5.62 12.59 21.54
N TYR A 57 4.74 11.94 22.30
CA TYR A 57 3.44 12.49 22.68
C TYR A 57 3.52 13.38 23.91
N ILE A 58 4.44 13.08 24.83
CA ILE A 58 4.71 13.91 26.03
C ILE A 58 6.20 14.29 26.13
N MET A 59 6.51 15.25 27.00
CA MET A 59 7.87 15.59 27.43
C MET A 59 7.95 15.69 28.93
N LEU A 60 9.10 15.31 29.47
CA LEU A 60 9.50 15.61 30.83
C LEU A 60 10.15 17.00 30.87
N THR A 61 9.65 17.88 31.72
CA THR A 61 10.29 19.16 32.05
C THR A 61 10.39 19.32 33.57
N ALA A 62 11.21 20.25 34.02
CA ALA A 62 11.18 20.73 35.40
C ALA A 62 10.32 21.99 35.47
N ASP A 63 9.49 22.08 36.51
CA ASP A 63 8.83 23.33 36.90
C ASP A 63 9.85 24.28 37.57
N ASP A 64 9.46 25.54 37.80
CA ASP A 64 10.29 26.56 38.46
C ASP A 64 10.75 26.13 39.87
N ALA A 65 10.00 25.23 40.52
CA ALA A 65 10.35 24.62 41.80
C ALA A 65 11.31 23.41 41.69
N GLY A 66 11.78 23.05 40.49
CA GLY A 66 12.63 21.88 40.24
C GLY A 66 11.90 20.54 40.21
N THR A 67 10.56 20.56 40.32
CA THR A 67 9.74 19.35 40.27
C THR A 67 9.62 18.84 38.84
N ARG A 68 9.86 17.55 38.63
CA ARG A 68 9.68 16.90 37.32
C ARG A 68 8.20 16.75 37.00
N ILE A 69 7.75 17.41 35.94
CA ILE A 69 6.39 17.39 35.42
C ILE A 69 6.38 16.89 33.97
N TYR A 70 5.30 16.20 33.58
CA TYR A 70 5.11 15.69 32.24
C TYR A 70 4.06 16.54 31.52
N ILE A 71 4.41 17.05 30.35
CA ILE A 71 3.57 17.95 29.54
C ILE A 71 3.29 17.30 28.19
N ILE A 72 2.05 17.44 27.71
CA ILE A 72 1.66 17.00 26.38
C ILE A 72 2.30 17.86 25.27
N LYS A 73 2.86 17.23 24.25
CA LYS A 73 3.38 17.91 23.05
C LYS A 73 2.26 18.14 22.03
N ILE A 74 2.50 19.01 21.05
CA ILE A 74 1.59 19.22 19.91
C ILE A 74 1.27 17.89 19.20
N LYS A 75 2.27 17.01 19.02
CA LYS A 75 2.06 15.67 18.44
C LYS A 75 1.11 14.83 19.28
N GLY A 76 1.16 14.96 20.61
CA GLY A 76 0.20 14.36 21.52
C GLY A 76 -1.21 14.93 21.32
N LEU A 77 -1.37 16.26 21.19
CA LEU A 77 -2.71 16.85 20.99
C LEU A 77 -3.45 16.33 19.74
N LEU A 78 -2.72 15.94 18.70
CA LEU A 78 -3.26 15.36 17.46
C LEU A 78 -3.41 13.83 17.51
N PHE A 79 -3.01 13.19 18.61
CA PHE A 79 -3.07 11.76 18.80
C PHE A 79 -4.44 11.34 19.35
N ASP A 80 -5.08 10.39 18.66
CA ASP A 80 -6.42 9.88 18.99
C ASP A 80 -6.40 8.58 19.81
N GLY A 81 -5.22 8.12 20.24
CA GLY A 81 -5.06 6.89 21.02
C GLY A 81 -4.48 5.72 20.23
N TYR A 82 -3.87 4.79 20.96
CA TYR A 82 -3.20 3.61 20.43
C TYR A 82 -4.21 2.61 19.88
N GLU A 83 -5.37 2.45 20.54
CA GLU A 83 -6.45 1.60 20.04
C GLU A 83 -6.93 2.06 18.65
N GLN A 84 -7.14 3.36 18.49
CA GLN A 84 -7.60 3.93 17.22
C GLN A 84 -6.53 3.86 16.11
N GLN A 85 -5.24 3.98 16.45
CA GLN A 85 -4.16 3.73 15.49
C GLN A 85 -4.08 2.28 15.02
N ILE A 86 -4.33 1.32 15.92
CA ILE A 86 -4.33 -0.10 15.54
C ILE A 86 -5.49 -0.37 14.58
N LEU A 87 -6.69 0.12 14.91
CA LEU A 87 -7.87 -0.01 14.07
C LEU A 87 -7.68 0.66 12.70
N SER A 88 -7.09 1.87 12.66
CA SER A 88 -6.84 2.57 11.41
C SER A 88 -5.85 1.80 10.53
N ARG A 89 -4.76 1.28 11.09
CA ARG A 89 -3.80 0.43 10.36
C ARG A 89 -4.43 -0.83 9.82
N ILE A 90 -5.28 -1.51 10.59
CA ILE A 90 -6.01 -2.70 10.11
C ILE A 90 -6.91 -2.34 8.94
N SER A 91 -7.64 -1.22 9.04
CA SER A 91 -8.53 -0.76 7.97
C SER A 91 -7.74 -0.39 6.70
N GLU A 92 -6.58 0.25 6.86
CA GLU A 92 -5.72 0.65 5.75
C GLU A 92 -5.08 -0.55 5.08
N ASN A 93 -4.59 -1.52 5.86
CA ASN A 93 -4.07 -2.78 5.32
C ASN A 93 -5.13 -3.54 4.52
N THR A 94 -6.35 -3.65 5.05
CA THR A 94 -7.48 -4.25 4.32
C THR A 94 -7.75 -3.50 3.00
N ARG A 95 -7.71 -2.16 3.04
CA ARG A 95 -7.87 -1.33 1.84
C ARG A 95 -6.76 -1.58 0.82
N LEU A 96 -5.51 -1.70 1.27
CA LEU A 96 -4.37 -1.98 0.40
C LEU A 96 -4.48 -3.38 -0.22
N GLU A 97 -4.83 -4.40 0.56
CA GLU A 97 -5.03 -5.76 0.05
C GLU A 97 -6.14 -5.83 -1.00
N THR A 98 -7.25 -5.11 -0.79
CA THR A 98 -8.35 -5.07 -1.78
C THR A 98 -7.91 -4.37 -3.07
N LEU A 99 -7.13 -3.29 -2.97
CA LEU A 99 -6.54 -2.61 -4.14
C LEU A 99 -5.54 -3.49 -4.87
N GLU A 100 -4.64 -4.17 -4.16
CA GLU A 100 -3.67 -5.10 -4.75
C GLU A 100 -4.37 -6.27 -5.46
N ASN A 101 -5.39 -6.85 -4.84
CA ASN A 101 -6.18 -7.92 -5.46
C ASN A 101 -6.90 -7.45 -6.72
N SER A 102 -7.47 -6.24 -6.70
CA SER A 102 -8.09 -5.64 -7.89
C SER A 102 -7.07 -5.39 -9.00
N GLN A 103 -5.87 -4.89 -8.66
CA GLN A 103 -4.79 -4.69 -9.63
C GLN A 103 -4.32 -6.01 -10.24
N ARG A 104 -4.13 -7.07 -9.44
CA ARG A 104 -3.75 -8.40 -9.93
C ARG A 104 -4.81 -8.98 -10.87
N ALA A 105 -6.09 -8.83 -10.54
CA ALA A 105 -7.18 -9.28 -11.40
C ALA A 105 -7.16 -8.53 -12.75
N ASN A 106 -6.99 -7.21 -12.72
CA ASN A 106 -6.91 -6.38 -13.94
C ASN A 106 -5.65 -6.70 -14.78
N GLN A 107 -4.50 -6.93 -14.15
CA GLN A 107 -3.29 -7.38 -14.83
C GLN A 107 -3.48 -8.74 -15.52
N THR A 108 -4.18 -9.66 -14.86
CA THR A 108 -4.48 -10.97 -15.45
C THR A 108 -5.39 -10.82 -16.67
N LEU A 109 -6.45 -10.02 -16.57
CA LEU A 109 -7.37 -9.76 -17.69
C LEU A 109 -6.67 -9.08 -18.87
N THR A 110 -5.87 -8.05 -18.62
CA THR A 110 -5.12 -7.35 -19.67
C THR A 110 -4.10 -8.26 -20.35
N THR A 111 -3.42 -9.13 -19.60
CA THR A 111 -2.53 -10.15 -20.17
C THR A 111 -3.29 -11.09 -21.08
N TRP A 112 -4.45 -11.59 -20.64
CA TRP A 112 -5.27 -12.52 -21.42
C TRP A 112 -5.80 -11.87 -22.71
N LEU A 113 -6.27 -10.63 -22.64
CA LEU A 113 -6.68 -9.84 -23.80
C LEU A 113 -5.52 -9.62 -24.77
N THR A 114 -4.32 -9.31 -24.26
CA THR A 114 -3.12 -9.11 -25.08
C THR A 114 -2.75 -10.38 -25.84
N VAL A 115 -2.82 -11.55 -25.17
CA VAL A 115 -2.60 -12.85 -25.82
C VAL A 115 -3.61 -13.10 -26.93
N LEU A 116 -4.89 -12.81 -26.68
CA LEU A 116 -5.96 -12.98 -27.68
C LEU A 116 -5.77 -12.06 -28.89
N ILE A 117 -5.41 -10.79 -28.66
CA ILE A 117 -5.10 -9.83 -29.72
C ILE A 117 -3.87 -10.28 -30.53
N ALA A 118 -2.81 -10.73 -29.86
CA ALA A 118 -1.60 -11.22 -30.53
C ALA A 118 -1.90 -12.43 -31.44
N PHE A 119 -2.72 -13.37 -30.97
CA PHE A 119 -3.15 -14.52 -31.76
C PHE A 119 -4.02 -14.12 -32.96
N GLY A 120 -4.98 -13.22 -32.75
CA GLY A 120 -5.80 -12.67 -33.85
C GLY A 120 -4.97 -11.95 -34.91
N THR A 121 -3.95 -11.20 -34.48
CA THR A 121 -3.01 -10.51 -35.37
C THR A 121 -2.18 -11.50 -36.19
N LEU A 122 -1.72 -12.59 -35.57
CA LEU A 122 -0.97 -13.64 -36.25
C LEU A 122 -1.82 -14.37 -37.31
N LEU A 123 -3.07 -14.70 -36.98
CA LEU A 123 -4.00 -15.30 -37.95
C LEU A 123 -4.29 -14.36 -39.13
N ALA A 124 -4.52 -13.07 -38.86
CA ALA A 124 -4.73 -12.08 -39.91
C ALA A 124 -3.50 -11.97 -40.83
N ALA A 125 -2.30 -11.94 -40.25
CA ALA A 125 -1.04 -11.89 -41.01
C ALA A 125 -0.86 -13.11 -41.93
N VAL A 126 -1.19 -14.31 -41.46
CA VAL A 126 -1.15 -15.54 -42.28
C VAL A 126 -2.17 -15.47 -43.42
N TYR A 127 -3.41 -15.08 -43.13
CA TYR A 127 -4.46 -14.92 -44.13
C TYR A 127 -4.03 -13.95 -45.25
N TYR A 128 -3.57 -12.75 -44.88
CA TYR A 128 -3.11 -11.77 -45.86
C TYR A 128 -1.87 -12.23 -46.62
N SER A 129 -0.95 -12.96 -45.99
CA SER A 129 0.21 -13.52 -46.67
C SER A 129 -0.19 -14.52 -47.76
N ILE A 130 -1.17 -15.38 -47.48
CA ILE A 130 -1.73 -16.33 -48.46
C ILE A 130 -2.45 -15.57 -49.58
N GLU A 131 -3.26 -14.56 -49.24
CA GLU A 131 -4.00 -13.78 -50.22
C GLU A 131 -3.07 -12.99 -51.15
N ILE A 132 -2.00 -12.41 -50.62
CA ILE A 132 -0.92 -11.79 -51.41
C ILE A 132 -0.28 -12.84 -52.32
N CYS A 133 0.13 -14.01 -51.80
CA CYS A 133 0.72 -15.06 -52.64
C CYS A 133 -0.21 -15.50 -53.76
N ASN A 134 -1.49 -15.72 -53.48
CA ASN A 134 -2.49 -16.10 -54.48
C ASN A 134 -2.72 -15.00 -55.52
N ARG A 135 -2.70 -13.72 -55.12
CA ARG A 135 -2.90 -12.59 -56.04
C ARG A 135 -1.70 -12.36 -56.96
N PHE A 136 -0.49 -12.58 -56.46
CA PHE A 136 0.74 -12.40 -57.24
C PHE A 136 1.22 -13.68 -57.97
N SER A 137 0.75 -14.87 -57.56
CA SER A 137 1.01 -16.15 -58.25
C SER A 137 0.73 -16.12 -59.77
N PRO A 138 -0.41 -15.63 -60.28
CA PRO A 138 -0.66 -15.56 -61.73
C PRO A 138 0.29 -14.60 -62.45
N ILE A 139 0.78 -13.55 -61.78
CA ILE A 139 1.73 -12.58 -62.33
C ILE A 139 3.12 -13.21 -62.46
N LEU A 140 3.57 -13.98 -61.45
CA LEU A 140 4.83 -14.72 -61.53
C LEU A 140 4.76 -15.85 -62.59
N HIS A 141 3.65 -16.60 -62.66
CA HIS A 141 3.49 -17.66 -63.66
C HIS A 141 3.44 -17.15 -65.10
N GLN A 142 2.94 -15.94 -65.35
CA GLN A 142 2.99 -15.33 -66.69
C GLN A 142 4.40 -14.90 -67.09
N HIS A 143 5.22 -14.42 -66.16
CA HIS A 143 6.60 -14.04 -66.45
C HIS A 143 7.53 -15.23 -66.67
N ASP A 144 7.33 -16.36 -65.98
CA ASP A 144 8.19 -17.54 -66.10
C ASP A 144 8.07 -18.31 -67.42
N LEU A 145 6.94 -18.17 -68.13
CA LEU A 145 6.75 -18.80 -69.44
C LEU A 145 7.23 -17.90 -70.59
N TYR A 146 7.22 -16.57 -70.42
CA TYR A 146 7.55 -15.65 -71.51
C TYR A 146 9.04 -15.69 -71.89
N TRP A 147 9.96 -15.81 -70.93
CA TRP A 147 11.41 -15.86 -71.20
C TRP A 147 11.84 -17.14 -71.93
N ILE A 148 11.16 -18.26 -71.68
CA ILE A 148 11.44 -19.54 -72.37
C ILE A 148 11.10 -19.44 -73.86
N TRP A 149 10.02 -18.72 -74.23
CA TRP A 149 9.63 -18.55 -75.63
C TRP A 149 10.51 -17.55 -76.40
N GLU A 150 11.13 -16.58 -75.73
CA GLU A 150 12.06 -15.62 -76.33
C GLU A 150 13.48 -16.19 -76.54
N ALA A 151 13.89 -17.16 -75.71
CA ALA A 151 15.22 -17.77 -75.77
C ALA A 151 15.39 -18.85 -76.86
N VAL A 152 14.31 -19.28 -77.53
CA VAL A 152 14.40 -20.27 -78.61
C VAL A 152 14.74 -19.57 -79.94
N PRO A 153 15.92 -19.80 -80.55
CA PRO A 153 16.30 -19.15 -81.79
C PRO A 153 15.38 -19.60 -82.93
N LYS A 154 14.62 -18.66 -83.49
CA LYS A 154 13.78 -18.89 -84.66
C LYS A 154 14.68 -19.22 -85.86
N ARG A 155 14.64 -20.47 -86.34
CA ARG A 155 15.29 -20.85 -87.61
C ARG A 155 14.61 -20.07 -88.74
N LYS A 156 15.37 -19.24 -89.44
CA LYS A 156 14.93 -18.61 -90.69
C LYS A 156 14.87 -19.70 -91.76
N SER A 157 13.70 -19.91 -92.34
CA SER A 157 13.50 -20.61 -93.61
C SER A 157 12.98 -19.62 -94.64
#